data_AF-A0ABD7U7R4-F1
#
_entry.id   AF-A0ABD7U7R4-F1
#
_cell.length_a   1.000
_cell.length_b   1.000
_cell.length_c   1.000
_cell.angle_alpha   90.00
_cell.angle_beta   90.00
_cell.angle_gamma   90.00
#
_symmetry.space_group_name_H-M   'P 1'
#
loop_
_entity.id
_entity.type
_entity.pdbx_description
1 polymer ?
#
loop_
_entity_poly.entity_id
_entity_poly.type
_entity_poly.pdbx_seq_one_letter_code
_entity_poly.pdbx_strand_id
1 'polypeptide(L)'
;MKYIVFPSSNLNAIPQEMLDELHLTPRKSVDGTQVIMKLDHYEKLFPSIMTLPLLDEEKTENPIYPYPTYEGEELNTLLSGPEWSSSESII
;
A
#
# COMPACT_ATOMS: atom_id res chain seq x y z
N MET A 1 -2.11 4.31 12.17
CA MET A 1 -1.51 3.12 11.51
C MET A 1 -1.62 3.37 10.03
N LYS A 2 -0.48 3.48 9.33
CA LYS A 2 -0.44 3.84 7.91
C LYS A 2 -0.44 2.61 7.01
N TYR A 3 -1.14 2.73 5.91
CA TYR A 3 -1.22 1.74 4.86
C TYR A 3 -0.78 2.37 3.55
N ILE A 4 -0.32 1.54 2.63
CA ILE A 4 0.11 1.95 1.30
C ILE A 4 -0.60 1.10 0.27
N VAL A 5 -1.07 1.74 -0.80
CA VAL A 5 -1.77 1.09 -1.91
C VAL A 5 -0.87 1.10 -3.12
N PHE A 6 -0.46 -0.08 -3.56
CA PHE A 6 0.44 -0.24 -4.69
C PHE A 6 -0.09 -1.29 -5.66
N PRO A 7 0.32 -1.26 -6.94
CA PRO A 7 -0.19 -2.22 -7.91
C PRO A 7 0.30 -3.63 -7.57
N SER A 8 -0.58 -4.62 -7.80
CA SER A 8 -0.29 -6.03 -7.58
C SER A 8 0.90 -6.51 -8.42
N SER A 9 1.25 -5.84 -9.51
CA SER A 9 2.48 -6.10 -10.28
C SER A 9 3.73 -5.98 -9.42
N ASN A 10 3.84 -5.00 -8.53
CA ASN A 10 5.00 -4.91 -7.63
C ASN A 10 4.98 -6.02 -6.59
N LEU A 11 3.79 -6.42 -6.11
CA LEU A 11 3.68 -7.56 -5.20
C LEU A 11 4.12 -8.86 -5.91
N ASN A 12 3.73 -9.05 -7.17
CA ASN A 12 4.13 -10.21 -7.99
C ASN A 12 5.63 -10.18 -8.33
N ALA A 13 6.28 -9.01 -8.30
CA ALA A 13 7.73 -8.90 -8.43
C ALA A 13 8.47 -9.37 -7.17
N ILE A 14 7.79 -9.39 -6.01
CA ILE A 14 8.34 -9.93 -4.77
C ILE A 14 8.10 -11.45 -4.72
N PRO A 15 9.15 -12.26 -4.47
CA PRO A 15 8.98 -13.70 -4.32
C PRO A 15 8.10 -14.04 -3.11
N GLN A 16 7.23 -15.05 -3.25
CA GLN A 16 6.33 -15.46 -2.18
C GLN A 16 7.07 -15.92 -0.92
N GLU A 17 8.31 -16.44 -1.03
CA GLU A 17 9.16 -16.76 0.12
C GLU A 17 9.39 -15.55 1.03
N MET A 18 9.61 -14.35 0.46
CA MET A 18 9.80 -13.14 1.29
C MET A 18 8.50 -12.67 1.93
N LEU A 19 7.37 -12.83 1.24
CA LEU A 19 6.05 -12.52 1.79
C LEU A 19 5.70 -13.47 2.94
N ASP A 20 6.01 -14.75 2.80
CA ASP A 20 5.77 -15.80 3.79
C ASP A 20 6.69 -15.66 5.00
N GLU A 21 7.99 -15.42 4.78
CA GLU A 21 8.98 -15.19 5.84
C GLU A 21 8.61 -13.99 6.71
N LEU A 22 8.11 -12.92 6.09
CA LEU A 22 7.66 -11.72 6.79
C LEU A 22 6.23 -11.84 7.34
N HIS A 23 5.57 -12.99 7.16
CA HIS A 23 4.18 -13.26 7.54
C HIS A 23 3.22 -12.15 7.08
N LEU A 24 3.41 -11.69 5.85
CA LEU A 24 2.66 -10.59 5.28
C LEU A 24 1.35 -11.09 4.68
N THR A 25 0.25 -10.48 5.09
CA THR A 25 -1.08 -10.70 4.51
C THR A 25 -1.53 -9.44 3.77
N PRO A 26 -0.95 -9.12 2.60
CA PRO A 26 -1.40 -8.01 1.78
C PRO A 26 -2.83 -8.28 1.29
N ARG A 27 -3.73 -7.32 1.44
CA ARG A 27 -5.11 -7.43 0.96
C ARG A 27 -5.15 -6.96 -0.49
N LYS A 28 -5.67 -7.78 -1.39
CA LYS A 28 -5.87 -7.40 -2.79
C LYS A 28 -7.21 -6.67 -2.93
N SER A 29 -7.26 -5.72 -3.86
CA SER A 29 -8.50 -5.08 -4.32
C SER A 29 -9.43 -6.10 -4.98
N VAL A 30 -10.70 -5.74 -5.11
CA VAL A 30 -11.73 -6.57 -5.78
C VAL A 30 -11.33 -6.92 -7.20
N ASP A 31 -10.73 -5.95 -7.90
CA ASP A 31 -10.25 -6.09 -9.28
C ASP A 31 -8.90 -6.85 -9.37
N GLY A 32 -8.20 -7.01 -8.25
CA GLY A 32 -6.90 -7.71 -8.18
C GLY A 32 -5.72 -6.91 -8.78
N THR A 33 -5.96 -5.70 -9.29
CA THR A 33 -4.95 -4.81 -9.86
C THR A 33 -4.16 -4.04 -8.80
N GLN A 34 -4.78 -3.74 -7.66
CA GLN A 34 -4.18 -3.01 -6.55
C GLN A 34 -4.12 -3.85 -5.28
N VAL A 35 -3.17 -3.54 -4.40
CA VAL A 35 -2.91 -4.23 -3.15
C VAL A 35 -2.66 -3.23 -2.03
N ILE A 36 -3.28 -3.46 -0.89
CA ILE A 36 -3.13 -2.63 0.31
C ILE A 36 -2.38 -3.42 1.38
N MET A 37 -1.39 -2.76 1.96
CA MET A 37 -0.52 -3.33 2.99
C MET A 37 -0.13 -2.26 3.99
N LYS A 38 0.28 -2.66 5.19
CA LYS A 38 0.83 -1.72 6.18
C LYS A 38 2.11 -1.10 5.64
N LEU A 39 2.28 0.20 5.87
CA LEU A 39 3.47 0.93 5.45
C LEU A 39 4.75 0.32 6.02
N ASP A 40 4.73 -0.05 7.31
CA ASP A 40 5.84 -0.74 8.00
C ASP A 40 6.31 -2.02 7.28
N HIS A 41 5.37 -2.77 6.72
CA HIS A 41 5.67 -3.99 5.96
C HIS A 41 6.22 -3.67 4.57
N TYR A 42 5.71 -2.60 3.95
CA TYR A 42 6.22 -2.13 2.66
C TYR A 42 7.65 -1.64 2.77
N GLU A 43 7.99 -0.92 3.84
CA GLU A 43 9.36 -0.47 4.12
C GLU A 43 10.33 -1.65 4.31
N LYS A 44 9.87 -2.77 4.87
CA LYS A 44 10.66 -4.01 4.97
C LYS A 44 10.89 -4.70 3.64
N LEU A 45 9.88 -4.71 2.76
CA LEU A 45 9.97 -5.30 1.42
C LEU A 45 10.73 -4.42 0.43
N PHE A 46 10.59 -3.10 0.58
CA PHE A 46 11.11 -2.08 -0.32
C PHE A 46 11.91 -1.01 0.43
N PRO A 47 12.99 -1.40 1.14
CA PRO A 47 13.81 -0.45 1.90
C PRO A 47 14.47 0.61 1.00
N SER A 48 14.62 0.31 -0.31
CA SER A 48 15.29 1.17 -1.28
C SER A 48 14.39 2.14 -2.04
N ILE A 49 13.06 2.09 -1.89
CA ILE A 49 12.15 3.01 -2.61
C ILE A 49 11.82 4.29 -1.81
N MET A 50 12.50 4.52 -0.67
CA MET A 50 12.67 5.88 -0.18
C MET A 50 13.59 6.63 -1.16
N THR A 51 13.02 7.13 -2.24
CA THR A 51 13.68 8.19 -3.01
C THR A 51 13.70 9.40 -2.09
N LEU A 52 14.81 9.58 -1.36
CA LEU A 52 15.13 10.85 -0.73
C LEU A 52 14.94 11.93 -1.80
N PRO A 53 13.99 12.87 -1.64
CA PRO A 53 13.93 14.00 -2.57
C PRO A 53 15.28 14.70 -2.47
N LEU A 54 16.01 14.73 -3.57
CA LEU A 54 17.22 15.55 -3.69
C LEU A 54 16.74 17.00 -3.58
N LEU A 55 16.96 17.60 -2.40
CA LEU A 55 16.85 19.02 -2.06
C LEU A 55 15.95 19.84 -3.01
N ASP A 56 14.66 19.92 -2.70
CA ASP A 56 13.93 21.16 -2.92
C ASP A 56 13.35 21.59 -1.56
N GLU A 57 13.97 22.65 -1.08
CA GLU A 57 13.76 23.38 0.15
C GLU A 57 12.26 23.71 0.33
N GLU A 58 11.72 23.53 1.54
CA GLU A 58 10.39 23.98 1.96
C GLU A 58 9.18 23.09 1.57
N LYS A 59 9.03 21.92 2.23
CA LYS A 59 7.72 21.43 2.70
C LYS A 59 7.87 20.24 3.64
N THR A 60 7.56 20.46 4.91
CA THR A 60 7.11 19.47 5.91
C THR A 60 7.31 17.98 5.54
N GLU A 61 8.55 17.55 5.74
CA GLU A 61 9.14 16.24 6.09
C GLU A 61 8.25 14.99 6.26
N ASN A 62 7.32 14.71 5.35
CA ASN A 62 6.73 13.38 5.23
C ASN A 62 7.50 12.58 4.16
N PRO A 63 7.95 11.34 4.45
CA PRO A 63 8.61 10.50 3.46
C PRO A 63 7.73 10.37 2.21
N ILE A 64 8.26 10.75 1.05
CA ILE A 64 7.55 10.64 -0.22
C ILE A 64 7.66 9.19 -0.66
N TYR A 65 6.53 8.49 -0.60
CA TYR A 65 6.41 7.16 -1.16
C TYR A 65 6.02 7.26 -2.64
N PRO A 66 6.48 6.33 -3.49
CA PRO A 66 6.06 6.25 -4.89
C PRO A 66 4.57 5.97 -5.06
N TYR A 67 3.89 5.55 -3.99
CA TYR A 67 2.50 5.14 -3.97
C TYR A 67 1.71 5.90 -2.88
N PRO A 68 0.39 6.09 -3.07
CA PRO A 68 -0.44 6.77 -2.10
C PRO A 68 -0.52 6.00 -0.77
N THR A 69 -0.40 6.74 0.33
CA THR A 69 -0.53 6.21 1.70
C THR A 69 -1.81 6.70 2.35
N TYR A 70 -2.48 5.82 3.09
CA TYR A 70 -3.76 6.09 3.76
C TYR A 70 -3.64 5.82 5.26
N GLU A 71 -4.33 6.62 6.07
CA GLU A 71 -4.34 6.50 7.52
C GLU A 71 -5.76 6.70 8.09
N GLY A 72 -6.09 5.97 9.14
CA GLY A 72 -7.28 6.24 9.96
C GLY A 72 -8.59 6.18 9.16
N GLU A 73 -9.30 7.30 9.08
CA GLU A 73 -10.59 7.43 8.39
C GLU A 73 -10.46 7.36 6.87
N GLU A 74 -9.37 7.85 6.28
CA GLU A 74 -9.16 7.80 4.84
C GLU A 74 -9.01 6.36 4.35
N LEU A 75 -8.30 5.54 5.13
CA LEU A 75 -8.20 4.11 4.89
C LEU A 75 -9.57 3.43 4.96
N ASN A 76 -10.36 3.72 5.99
CA ASN A 76 -11.68 3.10 6.15
C ASN A 76 -12.62 3.50 5.01
N THR A 77 -12.55 4.75 4.57
CA THR A 77 -13.31 5.27 3.41
C THR A 77 -12.89 4.54 2.14
N LEU A 78 -11.59 4.39 1.90
CA LEU A 78 -11.04 3.65 0.76
C LEU A 78 -11.49 2.18 0.80
N LEU A 79 -11.33 1.51 1.95
CA LEU A 79 -11.69 0.10 2.14
C LEU A 79 -13.20 -0.14 2.00
N SER A 80 -14.03 0.87 2.28
CA SER A 80 -15.48 0.84 2.08
C SER A 80 -15.89 1.22 0.65
N GLY A 81 -14.93 1.68 -0.17
CA GLY A 81 -15.14 1.98 -1.57
C GLY A 81 -15.34 0.71 -2.41
N PRO A 82 -15.95 0.85 -3.60
CA PRO A 82 -16.26 -0.27 -4.49
C PRO A 82 -15.01 -1.04 -4.97
N GLU A 83 -13.83 -0.43 -4.88
CA GLU A 83 -12.55 -1.06 -5.26
C GLU A 83 -12.06 -2.11 -4.25
N TRP A 84 -12.50 -2.03 -2.99
CA TRP A 84 -11.97 -2.83 -1.88
C TRP A 84 -13.03 -3.61 -1.10
N SER A 85 -14.21 -3.01 -0.99
CA SER A 85 -15.42 -3.68 -0.60
C SER A 85 -16.20 -3.92 -1.87
N SER A 86 -16.31 -5.18 -2.29
CA SER A 86 -17.38 -5.57 -3.20
C SER A 86 -18.67 -5.26 -2.45
N SER A 87 -19.19 -4.04 -2.61
CA SER A 87 -20.56 -3.72 -2.30
C SER A 87 -21.37 -4.53 -3.30
N GLU A 88 -21.49 -5.82 -3.03
CA GLU A 88 -22.53 -6.69 -3.52
C GLU A 88 -23.81 -6.01 -3.04
N SER A 89 -24.27 -5.03 -3.83
CA SER A 89 -25.62 -4.55 -3.76
C SER A 89 -26.43 -5.78 -4.16
N ILE A 90 -26.85 -6.51 -3.14
CA ILE A 90 -27.90 -7.51 -3.21
C ILE A 90 -29.02 -6.88 -4.03
N ILE A 91 -29.25 -7.40 -5.24
CA ILE A 91 -30.45 -7.14 -6.02
C ILE A 91 -31.17 -8.47 -6.18
#